data_AF-A0A1Y4UXN6-F1
#
_entry.id   AF-A0A1Y4UXN6-F1
#
_cell.length_a   1.000
_cell.length_b   1.000
_cell.length_c   1.000
_cell.angle_alpha   90.00
_cell.angle_beta   90.00
_cell.angle_gamma   90.00
#
_symmetry.space_group_name_H-M   'P 1'
#
loop_
_entity.id
_entity.type
_entity.pdbx_description
1 polymer ?
#
loop_
_entity_poly.entity_id
_entity_poly.type
_entity_poly.pdbx_seq_one_letter_code
_entity_poly.pdbx_strand_id
1 'polypeptide(L)'
;MREEYKAVTGHKESAMKSAVRDALLEFCRQNEEFAQAVAQGGTFKDCMASVAKGVGGSISDLEAYRRAVSFYFDGAKVSFSMTIQLEPAQTEPDRNGILLDLSDFF
;
A
#
# COMPACT_ATOMS: atom_id res chain seq x y z
N MET A 1 16.13 -6.99 -0.84
CA MET A 1 15.55 -5.96 0.04
C MET A 1 16.32 -5.63 1.34
N ARG A 2 16.57 -6.55 2.30
CA ARG A 2 17.17 -6.16 3.60
C ARG A 2 18.57 -5.52 3.49
N GLU A 3 19.45 -6.06 2.65
CA GLU A 3 20.79 -5.48 2.43
C GLU A 3 20.74 -4.18 1.61
N GLU A 4 19.82 -4.08 0.65
CA GLU A 4 19.63 -2.89 -0.19
C GLU A 4 19.08 -1.68 0.58
N TYR A 5 18.33 -1.93 1.65
CA TYR A 5 17.80 -0.88 2.54
C TYR A 5 18.91 0.03 3.11
N LYS A 6 20.10 -0.52 3.36
CA LYS A 6 21.26 0.22 3.87
C LYS A 6 21.94 1.05 2.77
N ALA A 7 21.77 0.68 1.50
CA ALA A 7 22.40 1.37 0.37
C ALA A 7 21.70 2.66 -0.06
N VAL A 8 20.52 2.95 0.53
CA VAL A 8 19.76 4.18 0.29
C VAL A 8 20.20 5.26 1.28
N THR A 9 20.91 6.27 0.77
CA THR A 9 21.58 7.32 1.58
C THR A 9 21.11 8.75 1.28
N GLY A 10 20.34 8.97 0.22
CA GLY A 10 19.81 10.30 -0.10
C GLY A 10 18.81 10.78 0.94
N HIS A 11 18.73 12.10 1.16
CA HIS A 11 17.92 12.69 2.23
C HIS A 11 16.42 12.38 2.05
N LYS A 12 15.90 12.54 0.83
CA LYS A 12 14.48 12.30 0.52
C LYS A 12 14.15 10.81 0.59
N GLU A 13 15.00 10.00 0.01
CA GLU A 13 14.86 8.54 -0.02
C GLU A 13 14.92 7.97 1.40
N SER A 14 15.80 8.50 2.25
CA SER A 14 15.90 8.08 3.65
C SER A 14 14.65 8.40 4.46
N ALA A 15 13.93 9.48 4.12
CA ALA A 15 12.70 9.84 4.80
C ALA A 15 11.55 8.84 4.52
N MET A 16 11.49 8.26 3.31
CA MET A 16 10.36 7.40 2.91
C MET A 16 10.70 5.90 2.82
N LYS A 17 11.98 5.51 2.78
CA LYS A 17 12.39 4.12 2.47
C LYS A 17 11.84 3.05 3.41
N SER A 18 11.62 3.36 4.69
CA SER A 18 11.06 2.35 5.61
C SER A 18 9.59 2.08 5.27
N ALA A 19 8.80 3.14 5.15
CA ALA A 19 7.37 3.05 4.86
C ALA A 19 7.12 2.40 3.49
N VAL A 20 7.88 2.80 2.47
CA VAL A 20 7.78 2.22 1.11
C VAL A 20 8.16 0.73 1.12
N ARG A 21 9.23 0.34 1.80
CA ARG A 21 9.63 -1.08 1.92
C ARG A 21 8.53 -1.89 2.58
N ASP A 22 8.00 -1.40 3.69
CA ASP A 22 7.02 -2.16 4.48
C ASP A 22 5.70 -2.33 3.70
N ALA A 23 5.28 -1.30 2.95
CA ALA A 23 4.16 -1.39 2.02
C ALA A 23 4.41 -2.40 0.88
N LEU A 24 5.59 -2.36 0.24
CA LEU A 24 5.93 -3.32 -0.83
C LEU A 24 5.92 -4.77 -0.33
N LEU A 25 6.47 -5.02 0.87
CA LEU A 25 6.45 -6.35 1.47
C LEU A 25 5.02 -6.83 1.72
N GLU A 26 4.12 -5.93 2.11
CA GLU A 26 2.72 -6.26 2.31
C GLU A 26 2.01 -6.55 0.98
N PHE A 27 2.25 -5.74 -0.06
CA PHE A 27 1.70 -6.02 -1.39
C PHE A 27 2.20 -7.36 -1.96
N CYS A 28 3.46 -7.73 -1.72
CA CYS A 28 3.97 -9.05 -2.09
C CYS A 28 3.23 -10.19 -1.37
N ARG A 29 2.70 -9.98 -0.15
CA ARG A 29 1.87 -10.98 0.53
C ARG A 29 0.45 -11.04 -0.03
N GLN A 30 -0.06 -9.93 -0.55
CA GLN A 30 -1.41 -9.83 -1.10
C GLN A 30 -1.52 -10.42 -2.51
N ASN A 31 -0.44 -10.41 -3.29
CA ASN A 31 -0.45 -10.83 -4.69
C ASN A 31 0.88 -11.48 -5.10
N GLU A 32 0.82 -12.77 -5.48
CA GLU A 32 2.01 -13.55 -5.86
C GLU A 32 2.66 -13.06 -7.16
N GLU A 33 1.89 -12.61 -8.15
CA GLU A 33 2.41 -12.05 -9.40
C GLU A 33 3.23 -10.78 -9.14
N PHE A 34 2.73 -9.92 -8.25
CA PHE A 34 3.47 -8.74 -7.81
C PHE A 34 4.74 -9.13 -7.04
N ALA A 35 4.67 -10.13 -6.16
CA ALA A 35 5.85 -10.64 -5.45
C ALA A 35 6.94 -11.14 -6.41
N GLN A 36 6.53 -11.84 -7.47
CA GLN A 36 7.43 -12.28 -8.53
C GLN A 36 8.04 -11.08 -9.28
N ALA A 37 7.23 -10.07 -9.62
CA ALA A 37 7.72 -8.86 -10.28
C ALA A 37 8.75 -8.10 -9.42
N VAL A 38 8.54 -8.04 -8.10
CA VAL A 38 9.53 -7.47 -7.16
C VAL A 38 10.81 -8.30 -7.10
N ALA A 39 10.72 -9.62 -7.15
CA ALA A 39 11.89 -10.50 -7.12
C ALA A 39 12.72 -10.48 -8.41
N GLN A 40 12.08 -10.26 -9.57
CA GLN A 40 12.70 -10.28 -10.89
C GLN A 40 13.01 -8.90 -11.47
N GLY A 41 12.41 -7.85 -10.90
CA GLY A 41 12.56 -6.48 -11.36
C GLY A 41 13.91 -5.85 -10.98
N GLY A 42 13.86 -4.60 -10.51
CA GLY A 42 15.05 -3.84 -10.13
C GLY A 42 15.41 -3.89 -8.65
N THR A 43 16.51 -3.23 -8.27
CA THR A 43 16.89 -3.13 -6.85
C THR A 43 15.99 -2.17 -6.09
N PHE A 44 15.86 -2.36 -4.78
CA PHE A 44 15.12 -1.40 -3.94
C PHE A 44 15.75 0.00 -3.97
N LYS A 45 17.07 0.11 -4.18
CA LYS A 45 17.75 1.41 -4.31
C LYS A 45 17.30 2.17 -5.57
N ASP A 46 17.20 1.47 -6.70
CA ASP A 46 16.75 2.07 -7.96
C ASP A 46 15.27 2.44 -7.91
N CYS A 47 14.45 1.62 -7.24
CA CYS A 47 13.07 1.95 -6.93
C CYS A 47 12.99 3.28 -6.15
N MET A 48 13.74 3.41 -5.07
CA MET A 48 13.75 4.63 -4.25
C MET A 48 14.23 5.87 -5.02
N ALA A 49 15.26 5.72 -5.87
CA ALA A 49 15.72 6.79 -6.74
C ALA A 49 14.64 7.21 -7.76
N SER A 50 13.90 6.24 -8.32
CA SER A 50 12.77 6.50 -9.21
C SER A 50 11.63 7.23 -8.49
N VAL A 51 11.28 6.79 -7.27
CA VAL A 51 10.24 7.43 -6.45
C VAL A 51 10.61 8.90 -6.13
N ALA A 52 11.86 9.15 -5.74
CA ALA A 52 12.35 10.49 -5.39
C ALA A 52 12.59 11.40 -6.61
N LYS A 53 12.65 10.86 -7.83
CA LYS A 53 12.89 11.62 -9.05
C LYS A 53 11.82 12.69 -9.26
N GLY A 54 12.28 13.93 -9.44
CA GLY A 54 11.40 15.09 -9.66
C GLY A 54 10.59 15.52 -8.44
N VAL A 55 10.78 14.89 -7.27
CA VAL A 55 10.18 15.35 -6.02
C VAL A 55 10.86 16.65 -5.60
N GLY A 56 10.06 17.69 -5.31
CA GLY A 56 10.52 18.98 -4.79
C GLY A 56 10.98 18.88 -3.33
N GLY A 57 10.30 19.59 -2.43
CA GLY A 57 10.58 19.54 -0.98
C GLY A 57 10.01 18.31 -0.26
N SER A 58 8.92 17.72 -0.78
CA SER A 58 8.22 16.60 -0.15
C SER A 58 7.39 15.81 -1.16
N ILE A 59 7.00 14.59 -0.78
CA ILE A 59 6.09 13.69 -1.48
C ILE A 59 5.14 13.07 -0.45
N SER A 60 3.88 12.80 -0.81
CA SER A 60 2.96 12.07 0.06
C SER A 60 3.22 10.57 0.02
N ASP A 61 2.94 9.86 1.11
CA ASP A 61 3.07 8.40 1.16
C ASP A 61 2.24 7.71 0.07
N LEU A 62 1.04 8.22 -0.22
CA LEU A 62 0.16 7.69 -1.26
C LEU A 62 0.84 7.67 -2.63
N GLU A 63 1.52 8.76 -2.99
CA GLU A 63 2.23 8.89 -4.25
C GLU A 63 3.54 8.08 -4.25
N ALA A 64 4.25 8.06 -3.12
CA ALA A 64 5.44 7.25 -2.96
C ALA A 64 5.14 5.76 -3.19
N TYR A 65 4.05 5.24 -2.62
CA TYR A 65 3.63 3.85 -2.80
C TYR A 65 3.19 3.54 -4.23
N ARG A 66 2.43 4.44 -4.88
CA ARG A 66 2.05 4.28 -6.29
C ARG A 66 3.28 4.16 -7.19
N ARG A 67 4.23 5.09 -7.06
CA ARG A 67 5.47 5.07 -7.85
C ARG A 67 6.31 3.83 -7.59
N ALA A 68 6.40 3.40 -6.33
CA ALA A 68 7.16 2.20 -5.96
C ALA A 68 6.55 0.93 -6.57
N VAL A 69 5.22 0.80 -6.53
CA VAL A 69 4.52 -0.35 -7.13
C VAL A 69 4.65 -0.33 -8.65
N SER A 70 4.45 0.82 -9.30
CA SER A 70 4.62 0.96 -10.76
C SER A 70 6.06 0.73 -11.24
N PHE A 71 7.08 0.96 -10.39
CA PHE A 71 8.46 0.63 -10.72
C PHE A 71 8.67 -0.87 -10.95
N TYR A 72 7.98 -1.73 -10.19
CA TYR A 72 8.11 -3.18 -10.31
C TYR A 72 7.11 -3.77 -11.31
N PHE A 73 5.93 -3.17 -11.45
CA PHE A 73 4.90 -3.65 -12.37
C PHE A 73 4.07 -2.45 -12.87
N ASP A 74 4.23 -2.08 -14.14
CA ASP A 74 3.60 -0.88 -14.73
C ASP A 74 2.06 -0.88 -14.64
N GLY A 75 1.44 -2.06 -14.76
CA GLY A 75 -0.01 -2.24 -14.62
C GLY A 75 -0.56 -2.22 -13.17
N ALA A 76 0.30 -2.22 -12.15
CA ALA A 76 -0.14 -2.33 -10.77
C ALA A 76 -0.62 -0.98 -10.22
N LYS A 77 -1.72 -1.00 -9.47
CA LYS A 77 -2.36 0.19 -8.91
C LYS A 77 -2.59 0.02 -7.42
N VAL A 78 -2.29 1.08 -6.66
CA VAL A 78 -2.60 1.15 -5.22
C VAL A 78 -3.88 1.96 -5.02
N SER A 79 -4.89 1.30 -4.44
CA SER A 79 -6.14 1.93 -4.04
C SER A 79 -6.07 2.36 -2.58
N PHE A 80 -6.53 3.57 -2.28
CA PHE A 80 -6.56 4.13 -0.94
C PHE A 80 -8.00 4.46 -0.55
N SER A 81 -8.37 4.18 0.69
CA SER A 81 -9.64 4.60 1.29
C SER A 81 -9.33 5.42 2.53
N MET A 82 -9.91 6.62 2.63
CA MET A 82 -9.76 7.52 3.77
C MET A 82 -11.15 8.00 4.19
N THR A 83 -11.49 7.80 5.45
CA THR A 83 -12.78 8.20 6.03
C THR A 83 -12.52 8.97 7.31
N ILE A 84 -13.08 10.17 7.43
CA ILE A 84 -13.07 10.94 8.68
C ILE A 84 -14.28 10.53 9.53
N GLN A 85 -14.07 10.28 10.82
CA GLN A 85 -15.14 10.00 11.77
C GLN A 85 -15.13 11.08 12.86
N LEU A 86 -16.22 11.84 12.94
CA LEU A 86 -16.41 12.94 13.90
C LEU A 86 -17.28 12.53 15.09
N GLU A 87 -18.13 11.52 14.87
CA GLU A 87 -18.99 10.91 15.87
C GLU A 87 -18.46 9.50 16.17
N PRO A 88 -18.65 8.96 17.40
CA PRO A 88 -18.27 7.58 17.68
C PRO A 88 -18.92 6.67 16.64
N ALA A 89 -18.14 5.75 16.08
CA ALA A 89 -18.64 4.77 15.13
C ALA A 89 -19.96 4.22 15.68
N GLN A 90 -21.05 4.40 14.94
CA GLN A 90 -22.30 3.78 15.34
C GLN A 90 -21.98 2.29 15.42
N THR A 91 -22.02 1.75 16.64
CA THR A 91 -22.03 0.31 16.85
C THR A 91 -23.10 -0.18 15.89
N GLU A 92 -22.73 -1.08 14.97
CA GLU A 92 -23.67 -1.76 14.08
C GLU A 92 -24.98 -1.96 14.84
N PRO A 93 -26.14 -1.60 14.28
CA PRO A 93 -27.40 -1.77 14.99
C PRO A 93 -27.42 -3.20 15.49
N ASP A 94 -27.61 -3.34 16.81
CA ASP A 94 -27.75 -4.63 17.48
C ASP A 94 -28.54 -5.53 16.56
N ARG A 95 -27.96 -6.64 16.10
CA ARG A 95 -28.62 -7.62 15.23
C ARG A 95 -29.68 -8.38 16.02
N ASN A 96 -30.49 -7.66 16.78
CA ASN A 96 -31.78 -8.07 17.28
C ASN A 96 -32.87 -7.90 16.20
N GLY A 97 -32.46 -7.86 14.93
CA GLY A 97 -33.34 -8.01 13.79
C GLY A 97 -33.91 -9.42 13.78
N ILE A 98 -35.23 -9.50 13.93
CA ILE A 98 -35.98 -10.75 13.83
C ILE A 98 -35.73 -11.32 12.43
N LEU A 99 -35.14 -12.50 12.35
CA LEU A 99 -35.07 -13.28 11.12
C LEU A 99 -36.50 -13.77 10.80
N LEU A 100 -37.14 -13.14 9.81
CA LEU A 100 -38.44 -13.60 9.31
C LEU A 100 -38.19 -14.76 8.34
N ASP A 101 -38.46 -15.98 8.80
CA ASP A 101 -38.51 -17.15 7.92
C ASP A 101 -39.83 -17.13 7.14
N LEU A 102 -39.75 -17.13 5.81
CA LEU A 102 -40.91 -17.12 4.93
C LEU A 102 -41.36 -18.53 4.52
N SER A 103 -40.67 -19.57 5.00
CA SER A 103 -41.06 -20.97 4.79
C SER A 103 -42.40 -21.32 5.42
N ASP A 104 -42.86 -20.51 6.39
CA ASP A 104 -44.19 -20.67 7.03
C ASP A 104 -45.35 -20.10 6.18
N PHE A 105 -45.07 -19.45 5.03
CA PHE A 105 -46.09 -18.86 4.15
C PHE A 105 -46.35 -19.66 2.85
N PHE A 106 -45.67 -20.78 2.63
CA PHE A 106 -45.81 -21.62 1.43
C PHE A 106 -46.06 -23.10 1.76
#